data_AF-A0A917APF2-F1
#
_entry.id   AF-A0A917APF2-F1
#
_cell.length_a   1.000
_cell.length_b   1.000
_cell.length_c   1.000
_cell.angle_alpha   90.00
_cell.angle_beta   90.00
_cell.angle_gamma   90.00
#
_symmetry.space_group_name_H-M   'P 1'
#
loop_
_entity.id
_entity.type
_entity.pdbx_description
1 polymer ?
#
loop_
_entity_poly.entity_id
_entity_poly.type
_entity_poly.pdbx_seq_one_letter_code
_entity_poly.pdbx_strand_id
1 'polypeptide(L)'
;MTKREVFHLLSKIASAYPIKNTEITQEKIDIYYEVFTNCDFQHVIDKLKRYISAGNKYPPMLGDLIPETYKEVSSEIYSLEIHKWSNNAASIDDIERIIEDTKRKLKR
;
A
#
# COMPACT_ATOMS: atom_id res chain seq x y z
N MET A 1 -4.36 -13.92 3.66
CA MET A 1 -5.63 -13.18 3.43
C MET A 1 -6.14 -13.35 2.01
N THR A 2 -7.46 -13.18 1.80
CA THR A 2 -8.13 -13.13 0.49
C THR A 2 -8.30 -11.69 -0.02
N LYS A 3 -8.52 -11.50 -1.33
CA LYS A 3 -8.82 -10.16 -1.91
C LYS A 3 -10.07 -9.50 -1.29
N ARG A 4 -11.07 -10.30 -0.89
CA ARG A 4 -12.28 -9.80 -0.20
C ARG A 4 -11.95 -9.24 1.18
N GLU A 5 -11.07 -9.89 1.92
CA GLU A 5 -10.57 -9.40 3.22
C GLU A 5 -9.74 -8.14 3.05
N VAL A 6 -8.89 -8.07 2.00
CA VAL A 6 -8.14 -6.85 1.66
C VAL A 6 -9.07 -5.68 1.33
N PHE A 7 -10.11 -5.90 0.53
CA PHE A 7 -11.11 -4.87 0.27
C PHE A 7 -11.75 -4.37 1.58
N HIS A 8 -12.06 -5.29 2.50
CA HIS A 8 -12.62 -4.92 3.81
C HIS A 8 -11.63 -4.11 4.65
N LEU A 9 -10.35 -4.47 4.63
CA LEU A 9 -9.27 -3.72 5.29
C LEU A 9 -9.18 -2.28 4.75
N LEU A 10 -9.08 -2.13 3.42
CA LEU A 10 -9.02 -0.83 2.76
C LEU A 10 -10.28 0.02 3.04
N SER A 11 -11.46 -0.60 3.07
CA SER A 11 -12.71 0.07 3.41
C SER A 11 -12.70 0.64 4.83
N LYS A 12 -12.14 -0.09 5.80
CA LYS A 12 -11.99 0.40 7.18
C LYS A 12 -11.01 1.56 7.25
N ILE A 13 -9.89 1.48 6.53
CA ILE A 13 -8.90 2.57 6.47
C ILE A 13 -9.56 3.84 5.89
N ALA A 14 -10.26 3.72 4.76
CA ALA A 14 -10.94 4.86 4.12
C ALA A 14 -12.02 5.48 5.01
N SER A 15 -12.71 4.66 5.81
CA SER A 15 -13.73 5.13 6.76
C SER A 15 -13.12 5.86 7.96
N ALA A 16 -11.97 5.40 8.47
CA ALA A 16 -11.26 6.02 9.59
C ALA A 16 -10.51 7.30 9.18
N TYR A 17 -10.07 7.37 7.91
CA TYR A 17 -9.30 8.47 7.35
C TYR A 17 -10.02 9.02 6.10
N PRO A 18 -10.96 9.96 6.25
CA PRO A 18 -11.70 10.54 5.13
C PRO A 18 -10.80 11.48 4.32
N ILE A 19 -9.86 10.91 3.57
CA ILE A 19 -8.98 11.64 2.67
C ILE A 19 -9.69 11.77 1.33
N LYS A 20 -9.82 13.02 0.85
CA LYS A 20 -10.22 13.33 -0.53
C LYS A 20 -9.27 12.54 -1.46
N ASN A 21 -9.82 11.60 -2.23
CA ASN A 21 -9.12 10.68 -3.17
C ASN A 21 -8.74 9.28 -2.64
N THR A 22 -9.37 8.79 -1.56
CA THR A 22 -9.22 7.38 -1.16
C THR A 22 -10.12 6.45 -1.99
N GLU A 23 -9.97 6.47 -3.31
CA GLU A 23 -10.66 5.49 -4.16
C GLU A 23 -10.01 4.11 -3.97
N ILE A 24 -10.84 3.12 -3.67
CA ILE A 24 -10.41 1.72 -3.58
C ILE A 24 -10.51 1.13 -4.99
N THR A 25 -9.40 1.12 -5.70
CA THR A 25 -9.29 0.55 -7.04
C THR A 25 -8.88 -0.92 -6.97
N GLN A 26 -9.15 -1.68 -8.04
CA GLN A 26 -8.74 -3.07 -8.15
C GLN A 26 -7.21 -3.23 -8.02
N GLU A 27 -6.45 -2.31 -8.62
CA GLU A 27 -4.98 -2.27 -8.53
C GLU A 27 -4.50 -2.18 -7.08
N LYS A 28 -5.11 -1.32 -6.25
CA LYS A 28 -4.77 -1.23 -4.81
C LYS A 28 -5.09 -2.52 -4.06
N ILE A 29 -6.21 -3.16 -4.39
CA ILE A 29 -6.58 -4.45 -3.78
C ILE A 29 -5.55 -5.51 -4.14
N ASP A 30 -5.09 -5.53 -5.39
CA ASP A 30 -4.12 -6.52 -5.87
C ASP A 30 -2.75 -6.33 -5.19
N ILE A 31 -2.26 -5.09 -5.08
CA ILE A 31 -1.02 -4.76 -4.36
C ILE A 31 -1.12 -5.19 -2.88
N TYR A 32 -2.18 -4.78 -2.20
CA TYR A 32 -2.36 -5.16 -0.78
C TYR A 32 -2.50 -6.67 -0.63
N TYR A 33 -3.14 -7.35 -1.58
CA TYR A 33 -3.27 -8.80 -1.56
C TYR A 33 -1.91 -9.49 -1.69
N GLU A 34 -1.03 -9.05 -2.59
CA GLU A 34 0.31 -9.59 -2.72
C GLU A 34 1.10 -9.48 -1.42
N VAL A 35 0.96 -8.34 -0.73
CA VAL A 35 1.67 -8.07 0.52
C VAL A 35 1.10 -8.83 1.71
N PHE A 36 -0.23 -8.95 1.81
CA PHE A 36 -0.91 -9.60 2.94
C PHE A 36 -1.34 -11.05 2.65
N THR A 37 -0.95 -11.63 1.52
CA THR A 37 -1.38 -12.98 1.11
C THR A 37 -1.13 -14.03 2.19
N ASN A 38 0.02 -13.94 2.88
CA ASN A 38 0.41 -14.85 3.95
C ASN A 38 0.01 -14.37 5.36
N CYS A 39 -0.53 -13.16 5.48
CA CYS A 39 -0.94 -12.62 6.78
C CYS A 39 -2.32 -13.14 7.19
N ASP A 40 -2.50 -13.30 8.50
CA ASP A 40 -3.81 -13.53 9.11
C ASP A 40 -4.62 -12.23 9.13
N PHE A 41 -5.87 -12.30 8.66
CA PHE A 41 -6.73 -11.13 8.54
C PHE A 41 -7.02 -10.47 9.89
N GLN A 42 -7.31 -11.27 10.90
CA GLN A 42 -7.72 -10.76 12.20
C GLN A 42 -6.55 -10.04 12.88
N HIS A 43 -5.34 -10.57 12.75
CA HIS A 43 -4.12 -9.93 13.24
C HIS A 43 -3.92 -8.55 12.59
N VAL A 44 -4.02 -8.46 11.26
CA VAL A 44 -3.87 -7.19 10.52
C VAL A 44 -4.93 -6.17 10.94
N ILE A 45 -6.18 -6.61 11.12
CA ILE A 45 -7.28 -5.76 11.58
C ILE A 45 -7.05 -5.26 13.01
N ASP A 46 -6.58 -6.09 13.92
CA ASP A 46 -6.32 -5.68 15.29
C ASP A 46 -5.13 -4.71 15.38
N LYS A 47 -4.13 -4.87 14.51
CA LYS A 47 -3.08 -3.86 14.30
C LYS A 47 -3.65 -2.53 13.80
N LEU A 48 -4.52 -2.56 12.79
CA LEU A 48 -5.18 -1.36 12.28
C LEU A 48 -5.98 -0.64 13.38
N LYS A 49 -6.75 -1.38 14.18
CA LYS A 49 -7.50 -0.80 15.31
C LYS A 49 -6.57 -0.10 16.30
N ARG A 50 -5.48 -0.75 16.70
CA ARG A 50 -4.48 -0.15 17.61
C ARG A 50 -3.86 1.11 17.00
N TYR A 51 -3.52 1.08 15.71
CA TYR A 51 -2.99 2.22 14.99
C TYR A 51 -3.96 3.41 14.99
N ILE A 52 -5.25 3.17 14.72
CA ILE A 52 -6.29 4.21 14.78
C ILE A 52 -6.46 4.73 16.21
N SER A 53 -6.58 3.84 17.20
CA SER A 53 -6.76 4.19 18.61
C SER A 53 -5.58 4.97 19.21
N ALA A 54 -4.38 4.83 18.65
CA ALA A 54 -3.21 5.63 19.04
C ALA A 54 -3.31 7.11 18.62
N GLY A 55 -4.35 7.50 17.88
CA GLY A 55 -4.56 8.89 17.48
C GLY A 55 -3.69 9.33 16.30
N ASN A 56 -3.19 8.38 15.50
CA ASN A 56 -2.43 8.67 14.28
C ASN A 56 -3.29 9.48 13.32
N LYS A 57 -2.77 10.64 12.88
CA LYS A 57 -3.48 11.57 11.99
C LYS A 57 -3.53 11.12 10.53
N TYR A 58 -2.59 10.26 10.14
CA TYR A 58 -2.43 9.77 8.77
C TYR A 58 -2.72 8.27 8.69
N PRO A 59 -3.24 7.77 7.56
CA PRO A 59 -3.46 6.35 7.36
C PRO A 59 -2.17 5.55 7.55
N PRO A 60 -2.27 4.31 8.01
CA PRO A 60 -1.12 3.42 8.10
C PRO A 60 -0.57 3.11 6.71
N MET A 61 0.74 2.99 6.61
CA MET A 61 1.40 2.35 5.48
C MET A 61 1.27 0.83 5.61
N LEU A 62 1.55 0.11 4.51
CA LEU A 62 1.57 -1.35 4.52
C LEU A 62 2.45 -1.90 5.66
N GLY A 63 3.62 -1.30 5.88
CA GLY A 63 4.62 -1.75 6.87
C GLY A 63 4.13 -1.65 8.31
N ASP A 64 3.25 -0.70 8.60
CA ASP A 64 2.67 -0.54 9.93
C ASP A 64 1.74 -1.72 10.26
N LEU A 65 1.10 -2.28 9.23
CA LEU A 65 0.09 -3.32 9.35
C LEU A 65 0.65 -4.74 9.23
N ILE A 66 1.84 -4.94 8.64
CA ILE A 66 2.47 -6.27 8.58
C ILE A 66 2.87 -6.74 9.98
N PRO A 67 2.39 -7.90 10.45
CA PRO A 67 2.85 -8.47 11.71
C PRO A 67 4.32 -8.88 11.61
N GLU A 68 5.08 -8.71 12.70
CA GLU A 68 6.54 -8.94 12.71
C GLU A 68 6.94 -10.36 12.30
N THR A 69 6.08 -11.32 12.60
CA THR A 69 6.22 -12.73 12.22
C THR A 69 6.21 -12.97 10.70
N TYR A 70 5.81 -11.98 9.89
CA TYR A 70 5.74 -12.09 8.43
C TYR A 70 6.72 -11.16 7.70
N LYS A 71 7.54 -10.39 8.43
CA LYS A 71 8.47 -9.42 7.84
C LYS A 71 9.58 -10.05 6.98
N GLU A 72 9.93 -11.31 7.24
CA GLU A 72 10.98 -12.02 6.50
C GLU A 72 10.57 -12.35 5.05
N VAL A 73 9.28 -12.48 4.75
CA VAL A 73 8.77 -12.78 3.39
C VAL A 73 8.53 -11.50 2.58
N SER A 74 8.37 -10.35 3.24
CA SER A 74 8.00 -9.09 2.60
C SER A 74 9.17 -8.20 2.19
N SER A 75 10.40 -8.46 2.66
CA SER A 75 11.56 -7.57 2.44
C SER A 75 11.90 -7.36 0.95
N GLU A 76 11.64 -8.35 0.09
CA GLU A 76 11.84 -8.24 -1.36
C GLU A 76 10.80 -7.35 -2.05
N ILE A 77 9.53 -7.36 -1.59
CA ILE A 77 8.44 -6.56 -2.17
C ILE A 77 8.53 -5.09 -1.71
N TYR A 78 8.87 -4.86 -0.44
CA TYR A 78 8.96 -3.52 0.17
C TYR A 78 9.99 -2.61 -0.50
N SER A 79 11.06 -3.22 -1.01
CA SER A 79 12.18 -2.51 -1.63
C SER A 79 11.80 -1.85 -2.97
N LEU A 80 10.75 -2.34 -3.66
CA LEU A 80 10.34 -1.87 -4.99
C LEU A 80 9.25 -0.78 -4.95
N GLU A 81 8.41 -0.72 -3.91
CA GLU A 81 7.22 0.15 -3.89
C GLU A 81 7.35 1.43 -3.05
N ILE A 82 8.21 1.45 -2.02
CA ILE A 82 8.43 2.65 -1.18
C ILE A 82 9.02 3.81 -2.00
N HIS A 83 9.72 3.52 -3.09
CA HIS A 83 10.22 4.56 -4.01
C HIS A 83 9.16 5.24 -4.87
N LYS A 84 7.92 4.71 -4.95
CA LYS A 84 6.83 5.32 -5.74
C LYS A 84 5.94 6.24 -4.92
N TRP A 85 5.73 5.96 -3.63
CA TRP A 85 4.84 6.77 -2.79
C TRP A 85 5.54 7.97 -2.15
N SER A 86 6.83 7.84 -1.78
CA SER A 86 7.59 8.96 -1.22
C SER A 86 8.01 10.00 -2.27
N ASN A 87 7.99 9.65 -3.56
CA ASN A 87 8.39 10.54 -4.66
C ASN A 87 7.22 11.22 -5.39
N ASN A 88 5.96 11.03 -4.96
CA ASN A 88 4.82 11.78 -5.49
C ASN A 88 4.74 13.24 -4.97
N ALA A 89 5.91 13.84 -4.74
CA ALA A 89 6.14 15.28 -4.80
C ALA A 89 7.04 15.65 -6.00
N ALA A 90 7.11 14.81 -7.04
CA ALA A 90 7.76 15.14 -8.31
C ALA A 90 6.75 15.79 -9.27
N SER A 91 7.14 16.86 -9.98
CA SER A 91 6.26 17.55 -10.93
C SER A 91 5.94 16.66 -12.13
N ILE A 92 4.83 16.98 -12.80
CA ILE A 92 4.33 16.25 -13.98
C ILE A 92 5.43 16.08 -15.06
N ASP A 93 6.33 17.06 -15.20
CA ASP A 93 7.43 17.04 -16.18
C ASP A 93 8.45 15.92 -15.92
N ASP A 94 8.71 15.57 -14.66
CA ASP A 94 9.62 14.48 -14.31
C ASP A 94 9.02 13.12 -14.64
N ILE A 95 7.70 12.98 -14.52
CA ILE A 95 6.96 11.76 -14.87
C ILE A 95 7.00 11.54 -16.39
N GLU A 96 6.79 12.60 -17.18
CA GLU A 96 6.85 12.51 -18.63
C GLU A 96 8.24 12.09 -19.14
N ARG A 97 9.31 12.62 -18.52
CA ARG A 97 10.68 12.23 -18.85
C ARG A 97 10.96 10.75 -18.54
N ILE A 98 10.48 10.23 -17.41
CA ILE A 98 10.66 8.83 -17.02
C ILE A 98 9.90 7.89 -17.96
N ILE A 99 8.68 8.28 -18.38
CA ILE A 99 7.87 7.51 -19.33
C ILE A 99 8.58 7.42 -20.69
N GLU A 100 9.15 8.53 -21.18
CA GLU A 100 9.80 8.57 -22.49
C GLU A 100 11.11 7.75 -22.51
N ASP A 101 11.91 7.81 -21.44
CA ASP A 101 13.11 6.99 -21.30
C ASP A 101 12.78 5.49 -21.20
N THR A 102 11.67 5.14 -20.55
CA THR A 102 11.21 3.76 -20.44
C THR A 102 10.74 3.22 -21.80
N LYS A 103 10.01 4.03 -22.58
CA LYS A 103 9.61 3.68 -23.96
C LYS A 103 10.80 3.47 -24.89
N ARG A 104 11.88 4.25 -24.73
CA ARG A 104 13.11 4.08 -25.52
C ARG A 104 13.85 2.80 -25.19
N LYS A 105 13.88 2.38 -23.92
CA LYS A 105 14.51 1.12 -23.49
C LYS A 105 13.76 -0.12 -23.96
N LEU A 106 12.44 -0.04 -24.10
CA LEU A 106 11.59 -1.15 -24.58
C LEU A 106 11.56 -1.32 -26.12
N LYS A 107 12.13 -0.37 -26.87
CA LYS A 107 12.24 -0.43 -28.34
C LYS A 107 13.60 -0.95 -28.84
N ARG A 108 14.50 -1.34 -27.93
CA ARG A 108 15.75 -2.05 -28.24
C ARG A 108 15.59 -3.52 -27.85
#